data_AF-A0A8T4K9G7-F1
#
_entry.id   AF-A0A8T4K9G7-F1
#
_cell.length_a   1.000
_cell.length_b   1.000
_cell.length_c   1.000
_cell.angle_alpha   90.00
_cell.angle_beta   90.00
_cell.angle_gamma   90.00
#
_symmetry.space_group_name_H-M   'P 1'
#
loop_
_entity.id
_entity.type
_entity.pdbx_description
1 polymer ?
#
loop_
_entity_poly.entity_id
_entity_poly.type
_entity_poly.pdbx_seq_one_letter_code
_entity_poly.pdbx_strand_id
1 'polypeptide(L)' 'MSDEDDNVLVETENFLSWYDGDQVGIEFLVDGVIKEINKEDFRDFCKFISQTHDEFIRAEDEED' A
#
# COMPACT_ATOMS: atom_id res chain seq x y z
N MET A 1 25.85 -6.59 -2.78
CA MET A 1 25.36 -5.80 -3.91
C MET A 1 24.27 -6.66 -4.54
N SER A 2 23.00 -6.55 -4.16
CA SER A 2 22.28 -5.28 -3.99
C SER A 2 21.21 -5.36 -2.89
N ASP A 3 21.18 -4.35 -2.03
CA ASP A 3 20.10 -4.02 -1.10
C ASP A 3 18.84 -3.52 -1.86
N GLU A 4 18.42 -4.22 -2.91
CA GLU A 4 17.29 -3.81 -3.79
C GLU A 4 15.94 -4.36 -3.33
N ASP A 5 15.91 -5.51 -2.63
CA ASP A 5 14.66 -6.14 -2.17
C ASP A 5 14.11 -5.54 -0.85
N ASP A 6 14.92 -4.80 -0.08
CA ASP A 6 14.49 -4.25 1.21
C ASP A 6 13.46 -3.10 1.07
N ASN A 7 13.22 -2.64 -0.15
CA ASN A 7 12.34 -1.52 -0.44
C ASN A 7 10.93 -1.94 -0.87
N VAL A 8 10.67 -3.23 -1.11
CA VAL A 8 9.34 -3.72 -1.49
C VAL A 8 8.42 -3.72 -0.28
N LEU A 9 7.31 -2.97 -0.35
CA LEU A 9 6.33 -2.86 0.73
C LEU A 9 5.27 -3.96 0.65
N VAL A 10 4.72 -4.19 -0.54
CA VAL A 10 3.67 -5.17 -0.81
C VAL A 10 3.88 -5.74 -2.20
N GLU A 11 3.82 -7.06 -2.33
CA GLU A 11 3.85 -7.76 -3.61
C GLU A 11 2.64 -8.68 -3.71
N THR A 12 1.91 -8.57 -4.83
CA THR A 12 0.74 -9.39 -5.15
C THR A 12 0.79 -9.79 -6.63
N GLU A 13 -0.11 -10.68 -7.05
CA GLU A 13 -0.23 -11.07 -8.47
C GLU A 13 -0.64 -9.89 -9.39
N ASN A 14 -1.26 -8.85 -8.84
CA ASN A 14 -1.82 -7.75 -9.63
C ASN A 14 -0.99 -6.46 -9.54
N PHE A 15 -0.33 -6.23 -8.40
CA PHE A 15 0.49 -5.06 -8.18
C PHE A 15 1.64 -5.31 -7.22
N LEU A 16 2.70 -4.53 -7.37
CA LEU A 16 3.84 -4.42 -6.46
C LEU A 16 3.95 -2.97 -5.99
N SER A 17 4.32 -2.75 -4.73
CA SER A 17 4.65 -1.43 -4.21
C SER A 17 6.01 -1.41 -3.54
N TRP A 18 6.69 -0.27 -3.65
CA TRP A 18 8.05 -0.08 -3.14
C TRP A 18 8.25 1.33 -2.57
N TYR A 19 9.27 1.51 -1.73
CA TYR A 19 9.65 2.78 -1.12
C TYR A 19 11.11 3.10 -1.40
N ASP A 20 11.40 4.23 -2.04
CA ASP A 20 12.77 4.64 -2.37
C ASP A 20 13.44 5.56 -1.33
N GLY A 21 12.73 5.86 -0.23
CA GLY A 21 13.17 6.81 0.79
C GLY A 21 12.45 8.17 0.73
N ASP A 22 11.86 8.54 -0.40
CA ASP A 22 11.12 9.80 -0.59
C ASP A 22 9.64 9.54 -0.95
N GLN A 23 9.40 8.55 -1.82
CA GLN A 23 8.09 8.28 -2.41
C GLN A 23 7.76 6.80 -2.38
N VAL A 24 6.47 6.51 -2.49
CA VAL A 24 5.95 5.15 -2.64
C VAL A 24 5.52 4.95 -4.09
N GLY A 25 6.14 4.00 -4.77
CA GLY A 25 5.73 3.56 -6.09
C GLY A 25 4.74 2.39 -5.99
N ILE A 26 3.74 2.37 -6.86
CA ILE A 26 2.83 1.24 -7.09
C ILE A 26 2.86 0.90 -8.57
N GLU A 27 3.31 -0.30 -8.89
CA GLU A 27 3.34 -0.87 -10.23
C GLU A 27 2.18 -1.85 -10.41
N PHE A 28 1.30 -1.59 -11.38
CA PHE A 28 0.23 -2.49 -11.78
C PHE A 28 0.75 -3.45 -12.86
N LEU A 29 0.97 -4.71 -12.48
CA LEU A 29 1.65 -5.72 -13.31
C LEU A 29 0.90 -6.07 -14.60
N VAL A 30 -0.42 -5.95 -14.58
CA VAL A 30 -1.28 -6.24 -15.74
C VAL A 30 -1.13 -5.19 -16.84
N ASP A 31 -1.02 -3.92 -16.44
CA ASP A 31 -1.02 -2.78 -17.37
C ASP A 31 0.38 -2.16 -17.55
N GLY A 32 1.37 -2.57 -16.75
CA GLY A 32 2.71 -1.98 -16.70
C GLY A 32 2.70 -0.51 -16.26
N VAL A 33 1.64 -0.06 -15.58
CA VAL A 33 1.48 1.33 -15.15
C VAL A 33 2.12 1.52 -13.79
N ILE A 34 3.00 2.51 -13.68
CA ILE A 34 3.59 2.93 -12.41
C ILE A 34 2.91 4.22 -11.95
N LYS A 35 2.50 4.24 -10.68
CA LYS A 35 1.98 5.41 -9.97
C LYS A 35 2.88 5.70 -8.79
N GLU A 36 3.42 6.91 -8.74
CA GLU A 36 4.20 7.40 -7.61
C GLU A 36 3.30 8.27 -6.73
N ILE A 37 3.35 8.01 -5.43
CA ILE A 37 2.61 8.75 -4.41
C ILE A 37 3.64 9.28 -3.42
N ASN A 38 3.56 10.57 -3.09
CA ASN A 38 4.45 11.12 -2.08
C ASN A 38 4.17 10.51 -0.69
N LYS A 39 5.15 10.64 0.21
CA LYS A 39 5.07 10.05 1.54
C LYS A 39 3.87 10.52 2.39
N GLU A 40 3.46 11.77 2.25
CA GLU A 40 2.36 12.33 3.06
C GLU A 40 1.01 11.73 2.62
N ASP A 41 0.77 11.70 1.32
CA ASP A 41 -0.43 11.12 0.72
C ASP A 41 -0.51 9.61 0.99
N PHE A 42 0.61 8.88 0.89
CA PHE A 42 0.64 7.46 1.22
C PHE A 42 0.33 7.22 2.70
N ARG A 43 0.87 8.05 3.60
CA ARG A 43 0.59 7.95 5.04
C ARG A 43 -0.88 8.20 5.33
N ASP A 44 -1.48 9.18 4.68
CA ASP A 44 -2.91 9.48 4.87
C ASP A 44 -3.81 8.40 4.27
N PHE A 45 -3.42 7.81 3.14
CA PHE A 45 -4.07 6.63 2.59
C PHE A 45 -4.01 5.43 3.56
N CYS A 46 -2.84 5.11 4.12
CA CYS A 46 -2.72 4.04 5.10
C CYS A 46 -3.58 4.30 6.34
N LYS A 47 -3.61 5.53 6.87
CA LYS A 47 -4.50 5.89 8.00
C LYS A 47 -5.97 5.68 7.64
N PHE A 48 -6.38 6.11 6.45
CA PHE A 48 -7.75 5.94 5.96
C PHE A 48 -8.13 4.46 5.88
N ILE A 49 -7.27 3.63 5.28
CA ILE A 49 -7.50 2.18 5.21
C ILE A 49 -7.55 1.56 6.60
N SER A 50 -6.65 1.90 7.52
CA SER A 50 -6.68 1.37 8.89
C SER A 50 -7.95 1.77 9.65
N GLN A 51 -8.37 3.04 9.54
CA GLN A 51 -9.63 3.50 10.15
C GLN A 51 -10.85 2.76 9.58
N THR A 52 -10.86 2.55 8.26
CA THR A 52 -11.95 1.85 7.58
C THR A 52 -11.95 0.36 7.92
N HIS A 53 -10.77 -0.26 8.07
CA HIS A 53 -10.64 -1.65 8.51
C HIS A 53 -11.15 -1.84 9.94
N ASP A 54 -10.80 -0.92 10.85
CA ASP A 54 -11.30 -0.92 12.23
C ASP A 54 -12.83 -0.74 12.28
N GLU A 55 -13.40 0.10 11.40
CA GLU A 55 -14.86 0.28 11.27
C GLU A 55 -15.54 -0.94 10.64
N PHE A 56 -14.91 -1.59 9.66
CA PHE A 56 -15.45 -2.76 8.97
C PHE A 56 -15.48 -4.00 9.87
N ILE A 57 -14.39 -4.27 10.61
CA ILE A 57 -14.35 -5.37 11.59
C ILE A 57 -15.35 -5.12 12.72
N ARG A 58 -15.48 -3.88 13.21
CA ARG A 58 -16.48 -3.56 14.25
C ARG A 58 -17.90 -3.74 13.77
N ALA A 59 -18.20 -3.48 12.50
CA ALA A 59 -19.51 -3.74 11.93
C ALA A 59 -19.82 -5.24 11.82
N GLU A 60 -18.81 -6.09 11.59
CA GLU A 60 -18.98 -7.55 11.63
C GLU A 60 -19.13 -8.08 13.07
N ASP A 61 -18.45 -7.51 14.06
CA ASP A 61 -18.55 -7.90 15.48
C ASP A 61 -19.87 -7.43 16.16
N GLU A 62 -20.59 -6.45 15.62
CA GLU A 62 -21.90 -6.00 16.12
C GLU A 62 -23.09 -6.82 15.57
N GLU A 63 -22.84 -7.80 14.67
CA GLU A 63 -23.84 -8.72 14.13
C GLU A 63 -23.89 -10.11 14.83
N ASP A 64 -23.27 -10.28 16.00
CA ASP A 64 -23.35 -11.49 16.86
C ASP A 64 -24.11 -11.27 18.20
#